data_AF-A0A4U1CH74-F1
#
_entry.id   AF-A0A4U1CH74-F1
#
_cell.length_a   1.000
_cell.length_b   1.000
_cell.length_c   1.000
_cell.angle_alpha   90.00
_cell.angle_beta   90.00
_cell.angle_gamma   90.00
#
_symmetry.space_group_name_H-M   'P 1'
#
loop_
_entity.id
_entity.type
_entity.pdbx_description
1 polymer ?
#
loop_
_entity_poly.entity_id
_entity_poly.type
_entity_poly.pdbx_seq_one_letter_code
_entity_poly.pdbx_strand_id
1 'polypeptide(L)'
;MRIRSAINLKSRKWFMKLELKIIKRSYALVIILGLFLTIYSGCKKSDQFQQPSIDNETLIKSKLIAAGFDLSQGFSKYGDKYIVENDILLSVEEINNLSKEQNVIDLFKSGINEKLNNNVTGSKDKTSHYVGNNLLSISSSIRTIYIYMPTSFGTYIQNSLDSAINRYNALDLGLVFSRTTSSSSADISINATYIDPYVDPDNAYLMLAGFPSGGNPYNQISINTYFYNSSYNRNDAITSLAHEMGHTIGFRHTDYMNRAFSCGVVKSNNNEGSGSGANHVIGTPGVPDIYTPGSFNSWMLACSNGSDRPFTEADIVSLKEVYGYRKNIYVKPVYTFISDESGSSGYNDHEKTTWNTNVEFYQDAALTIPYTTANYLMLSVWYGPQNAYLESRILIPNGVTSYNLGDYTIDLYYTYGTLTADDSTGNRLKNGGGYYGPY
;
A
#
# COMPACT_ATOMS: atom_id res chain seq x y z
N MET A 1 6.35 -121.27 6.11
CA MET A 1 6.09 -120.66 7.45
C MET A 1 5.60 -119.23 7.23
N ARG A 2 4.48 -118.83 7.85
CA ARG A 2 3.92 -117.47 7.98
C ARG A 2 3.81 -116.56 6.72
N ILE A 3 2.55 -116.40 6.26
CA ILE A 3 1.82 -115.11 6.11
C ILE A 3 2.49 -114.03 5.22
N ARG A 4 2.13 -113.89 3.93
CA ARG A 4 1.00 -113.10 3.40
C ARG A 4 0.81 -111.70 4.00
N SER A 5 1.25 -110.66 3.29
CA SER A 5 0.34 -109.56 2.94
C SER A 5 0.73 -108.96 1.58
N ALA A 6 -0.15 -109.11 0.60
CA ALA A 6 0.00 -108.51 -0.73
C ALA A 6 -1.26 -107.71 -1.03
N ILE A 7 -1.09 -106.61 -1.78
CA ILE A 7 -2.16 -105.82 -2.41
C ILE A 7 -3.06 -105.06 -1.41
N ASN A 8 -2.97 -103.71 -1.42
CA ASN A 8 -3.99 -102.96 -2.17
C ASN A 8 -3.63 -101.51 -2.53
N LEU A 9 -4.05 -101.09 -3.72
CA LEU A 9 -3.82 -99.78 -4.35
C LEU A 9 -4.67 -98.63 -3.74
N LYS A 10 -5.06 -98.69 -2.46
CA LYS A 10 -5.95 -97.68 -1.84
C LYS A 10 -5.23 -96.46 -1.28
N SER A 11 -3.95 -96.54 -0.88
CA SER A 11 -3.20 -95.39 -0.35
C SER A 11 -2.75 -94.40 -1.42
N ARG A 12 -2.39 -94.86 -2.63
CA ARG A 12 -1.99 -93.99 -3.76
C ARG A 12 -3.12 -93.12 -4.33
N LYS A 13 -4.40 -93.55 -4.23
CA LYS A 13 -5.55 -92.78 -4.75
C LYS A 13 -6.01 -91.63 -3.84
N TRP A 14 -5.56 -91.58 -2.57
CA TRP A 14 -5.93 -90.51 -1.65
C TRP A 14 -4.97 -89.31 -1.78
N PHE A 15 -3.66 -89.55 -1.74
CA PHE A 15 -2.65 -88.50 -1.95
C PHE A 15 -2.75 -87.82 -3.32
N MET A 16 -2.91 -88.59 -4.43
CA MET A 16 -3.12 -87.99 -5.76
C MET A 16 -4.42 -87.16 -5.89
N LYS A 17 -5.44 -87.37 -5.04
CA LYS A 17 -6.67 -86.56 -5.07
C LYS A 17 -6.56 -85.24 -4.31
N LEU A 18 -5.56 -85.09 -3.44
CA LEU A 18 -5.36 -83.85 -2.69
C LEU A 18 -4.50 -82.85 -3.50
N GLU A 19 -3.38 -83.29 -4.06
CA GLU A 19 -2.48 -82.43 -4.85
C GLU A 19 -3.14 -81.91 -6.14
N LEU A 20 -3.86 -82.77 -6.89
CA LEU A 20 -4.60 -82.35 -8.08
C LEU A 20 -5.75 -81.36 -7.81
N LYS A 21 -6.26 -81.29 -6.57
CA LYS A 21 -7.30 -80.33 -6.18
C LYS A 21 -6.74 -78.95 -5.82
N ILE A 22 -5.53 -78.90 -5.26
CA ILE A 22 -4.82 -77.65 -4.97
C ILE A 22 -4.30 -77.05 -6.28
N ILE A 23 -3.61 -77.85 -7.10
CA ILE A 23 -3.05 -77.42 -8.39
C ILE A 23 -4.13 -76.85 -9.33
N LYS A 24 -5.30 -77.50 -9.46
CA LYS A 24 -6.40 -76.98 -10.29
C LYS A 24 -7.08 -75.71 -9.75
N ARG A 25 -6.98 -75.41 -8.45
CA ARG A 25 -7.49 -74.15 -7.88
C ARG A 25 -6.50 -72.99 -8.06
N SER A 26 -5.19 -73.26 -7.97
CA SER A 26 -4.16 -72.23 -8.20
C SER A 26 -4.13 -71.75 -9.65
N TYR A 27 -4.23 -72.64 -10.65
CA TYR A 27 -4.25 -72.21 -12.06
C TYR A 27 -5.54 -71.46 -12.46
N ALA A 28 -6.68 -71.76 -11.84
CA ALA A 28 -7.91 -70.99 -12.06
C ALA A 28 -7.79 -69.53 -11.55
N LEU A 29 -7.17 -69.33 -10.39
CA LEU A 29 -6.95 -68.00 -9.82
C LEU A 29 -5.92 -67.18 -10.60
N VAL A 30 -4.82 -67.80 -11.07
CA VAL A 30 -3.79 -67.07 -11.84
C VAL A 30 -4.27 -66.68 -13.23
N ILE A 31 -5.11 -67.50 -13.90
CA ILE A 31 -5.69 -67.12 -15.21
C ILE A 31 -6.76 -66.04 -15.04
N ILE A 32 -7.55 -66.05 -13.95
CA ILE A 32 -8.53 -64.98 -13.67
C ILE A 32 -7.83 -63.66 -13.30
N LEU A 33 -6.69 -63.70 -12.60
CA LEU A 33 -5.90 -62.49 -12.33
C LEU A 33 -5.13 -61.97 -13.57
N GLY A 34 -4.68 -62.89 -14.44
CA GLY A 34 -3.95 -62.56 -15.67
C GLY A 34 -4.81 -62.00 -16.80
N LEU A 35 -6.08 -62.41 -16.93
CA LEU A 35 -7.00 -61.87 -17.94
C LEU A 35 -7.73 -60.58 -17.51
N PHE A 36 -7.70 -60.21 -16.22
CA PHE A 36 -8.25 -58.95 -15.74
C PHE A 36 -7.31 -57.73 -15.92
N LEU A 37 -6.07 -57.96 -16.35
CA LEU A 37 -5.01 -56.94 -16.47
C LEU A 37 -4.77 -56.44 -17.89
N THR A 38 -5.57 -56.85 -18.88
CA THR A 38 -5.38 -56.47 -20.30
C THR A 38 -6.64 -55.98 -21.03
N ILE A 39 -7.80 -55.84 -20.35
CA ILE A 39 -9.05 -55.33 -20.96
C ILE A 39 -9.68 -54.18 -20.14
N TYR A 40 -8.85 -53.23 -19.71
CA TYR A 40 -9.29 -51.86 -19.35
C TYR A 40 -8.75 -50.78 -20.32
N SER A 41 -8.42 -51.18 -21.56
CA SER A 41 -8.42 -50.27 -22.71
C SER A 41 -9.84 -50.15 -23.26
N GLY A 42 -10.69 -49.51 -22.46
CA GLY A 42 -12.13 -49.43 -22.66
C GLY A 42 -12.70 -48.24 -21.91
N CYS A 43 -12.06 -47.08 -22.05
CA CYS A 43 -12.59 -45.83 -21.54
C CYS A 43 -13.90 -45.55 -22.29
N LYS A 44 -15.03 -45.99 -21.70
CA LYS A 44 -16.32 -45.34 -21.93
C LYS A 44 -16.05 -43.85 -21.85
N LYS A 45 -16.67 -43.07 -22.74
CA LYS A 45 -16.67 -41.62 -22.68
C LYS A 45 -17.10 -41.23 -21.27
N SER A 46 -16.15 -41.00 -20.38
CA SER A 46 -16.39 -40.21 -19.21
C SER A 46 -16.75 -38.87 -19.79
N ASP A 47 -18.01 -38.51 -19.64
CA ASP A 47 -18.27 -37.14 -19.26
C ASP A 47 -17.29 -36.91 -18.11
N GLN A 48 -16.30 -36.07 -18.40
CA GLN A 48 -15.54 -35.44 -17.36
C GLN A 48 -16.64 -34.83 -16.50
N PHE A 49 -16.85 -35.39 -15.30
CA PHE A 49 -17.06 -34.51 -14.17
C PHE A 49 -15.79 -33.67 -14.10
N GLN A 50 -15.76 -32.67 -14.98
CA GLN A 50 -15.16 -31.39 -14.73
C GLN A 50 -15.67 -31.10 -13.32
N GLN A 51 -14.79 -31.25 -12.33
CA GLN A 51 -14.97 -30.54 -11.08
C GLN A 51 -15.32 -29.12 -11.55
N PRO A 52 -16.46 -28.53 -11.11
CA PRO A 52 -16.70 -27.13 -11.40
C PRO A 52 -15.40 -26.44 -10.99
N SER A 53 -14.78 -25.69 -11.89
CA SER A 53 -13.44 -25.17 -11.68
C SER A 53 -13.51 -24.30 -10.42
N ILE A 54 -13.10 -24.86 -9.27
CA ILE A 54 -13.12 -24.16 -8.00
C ILE A 54 -12.07 -23.09 -8.14
N ASP A 55 -12.55 -21.87 -7.99
CA ASP A 55 -12.43 -20.95 -9.10
C ASP A 55 -11.16 -20.10 -8.98
N ASN A 56 -10.37 -20.05 -10.06
CA ASN A 56 -9.16 -19.24 -10.10
C ASN A 56 -9.52 -17.76 -9.89
N GLU A 57 -10.66 -17.30 -10.43
CA GLU A 57 -11.17 -15.96 -10.22
C GLU A 57 -11.62 -15.74 -8.76
N THR A 58 -12.33 -16.67 -8.13
CA THR A 58 -12.69 -16.64 -6.70
C THR A 58 -11.45 -16.62 -5.80
N LEU A 59 -10.41 -17.40 -6.11
CA LEU A 59 -9.14 -17.39 -5.38
C LEU A 59 -8.41 -16.06 -5.56
N ILE A 60 -8.41 -15.50 -6.77
CA ILE A 60 -7.85 -14.17 -7.08
C ILE A 60 -8.62 -13.09 -6.30
N LYS A 61 -9.95 -13.08 -6.36
CA LYS A 61 -10.81 -12.16 -5.58
C LYS A 61 -10.54 -12.26 -4.09
N SER A 62 -10.42 -13.48 -3.56
CA SER A 62 -10.11 -13.71 -2.15
C SER A 62 -8.74 -13.14 -1.75
N LYS A 63 -7.70 -13.30 -2.59
CA LYS A 63 -6.36 -12.72 -2.35
C LYS A 63 -6.36 -11.20 -2.42
N LEU A 64 -7.06 -10.63 -3.40
CA LEU A 64 -7.20 -9.19 -3.56
C LEU A 64 -7.88 -8.55 -2.34
N ILE A 65 -9.03 -9.10 -1.91
CA ILE A 65 -9.74 -8.64 -0.70
C ILE A 65 -8.87 -8.80 0.56
N ALA A 66 -8.13 -9.91 0.69
CA ALA A 66 -7.19 -10.13 1.79
C ALA A 66 -5.98 -9.17 1.77
N ALA A 67 -5.69 -8.55 0.63
CA ALA A 67 -4.64 -7.55 0.44
C ALA A 67 -5.17 -6.10 0.42
N GLY A 68 -6.44 -5.89 0.81
CA GLY A 68 -7.11 -4.59 0.86
C GLY A 68 -8.24 -4.45 -0.16
N PHE A 69 -7.96 -4.71 -1.45
CA PHE A 69 -8.73 -4.20 -2.60
C PHE A 69 -10.26 -4.35 -2.55
N ASP A 70 -10.98 -3.30 -2.97
CA ASP A 70 -12.44 -3.24 -3.07
C ASP A 70 -12.90 -3.61 -4.48
N LEU A 71 -13.35 -4.86 -4.61
CA LEU A 71 -13.83 -5.41 -5.89
C LEU A 71 -15.30 -5.09 -6.17
N SER A 72 -15.94 -4.25 -5.36
CA SER A 72 -17.35 -3.87 -5.55
C SER A 72 -17.56 -2.86 -6.69
N GLN A 73 -16.49 -2.19 -7.12
CA GLN A 73 -16.43 -1.19 -8.19
C GLN A 73 -15.16 -1.39 -9.04
N GLY A 74 -15.19 -2.36 -9.96
CA GLY A 74 -14.09 -2.64 -10.88
C GLY A 74 -13.37 -3.94 -10.54
N PHE A 75 -13.74 -5.00 -11.25
CA PHE A 75 -12.97 -6.24 -11.31
C PHE A 75 -13.26 -6.94 -12.64
N SER A 76 -12.23 -7.10 -13.46
CA SER A 76 -12.35 -7.77 -14.76
C SER A 76 -11.03 -8.41 -15.18
N LYS A 77 -11.09 -9.38 -16.09
CA LYS A 77 -9.91 -10.08 -16.61
C LYS A 77 -9.45 -9.41 -17.90
N TYR A 78 -8.22 -8.91 -17.90
CA TYR A 78 -7.62 -8.18 -19.01
C TYR A 78 -6.39 -8.94 -19.55
N GLY A 79 -6.60 -9.77 -20.58
CA GLY A 79 -5.58 -10.70 -21.07
C GLY A 79 -5.20 -11.73 -20.00
N ASP A 80 -3.92 -11.79 -19.63
CA ASP A 80 -3.40 -12.64 -18.55
C ASP A 80 -3.28 -11.91 -17.20
N LYS A 81 -3.78 -10.67 -17.12
CA LYS A 81 -3.84 -9.84 -15.91
C LYS A 81 -5.29 -9.56 -15.50
N TYR A 82 -5.47 -8.85 -14.40
CA TYR A 82 -6.76 -8.38 -13.88
C TYR A 82 -6.74 -6.87 -13.74
N ILE A 83 -7.82 -6.21 -14.18
CA ILE A 83 -8.12 -4.84 -13.78
C ILE A 83 -8.86 -4.93 -12.44
N VAL A 84 -8.41 -4.12 -11.50
CA VAL A 84 -8.88 -4.01 -10.12
C VAL A 84 -9.17 -2.53 -9.88
N GLU A 85 -10.29 -2.20 -9.25
CA GLU A 85 -10.68 -0.83 -8.89
C GLU A 85 -10.84 0.17 -10.06
N ASN A 86 -10.83 -0.36 -11.30
CA ASN A 86 -10.94 0.30 -12.61
C ASN A 86 -9.64 0.91 -13.18
N ASP A 87 -8.56 1.00 -12.41
CA ASP A 87 -7.31 1.70 -12.77
C ASP A 87 -6.02 0.96 -12.31
N ILE A 88 -6.15 -0.17 -11.61
CA ILE A 88 -5.01 -0.99 -11.16
C ILE A 88 -4.93 -2.31 -11.96
N LEU A 89 -3.80 -2.55 -12.62
CA LEU A 89 -3.52 -3.71 -13.47
C LEU A 89 -2.53 -4.69 -12.82
N LEU A 90 -3.04 -5.80 -12.30
CA LEU A 90 -2.25 -6.81 -11.58
C LEU A 90 -2.19 -8.15 -12.33
N SER A 91 -0.98 -8.69 -12.47
CA SER A 91 -0.76 -10.08 -12.88
C SER A 91 -1.08 -11.07 -11.76
N VAL A 92 -1.31 -12.34 -12.14
CA VAL A 92 -1.48 -13.44 -11.18
C VAL A 92 -0.27 -13.58 -10.25
N GLU A 93 0.95 -13.30 -10.71
CA GLU A 93 2.16 -13.35 -9.89
C GLU A 93 2.16 -12.26 -8.81
N GLU A 94 1.88 -11.00 -9.19
CA GLU A 94 1.76 -9.88 -8.25
C GLU A 94 0.70 -10.20 -7.19
N ILE A 95 -0.49 -10.67 -7.60
CA ILE A 95 -1.58 -11.05 -6.69
C ILE A 95 -1.19 -12.18 -5.73
N ASN A 96 -0.33 -13.10 -6.17
CA ASN A 96 0.20 -14.19 -5.33
C ASN A 96 1.29 -13.74 -4.34
N ASN A 97 1.88 -12.57 -4.55
CA ASN A 97 2.95 -12.02 -3.71
C ASN A 97 2.47 -10.93 -2.74
N LEU A 98 1.28 -10.33 -2.96
CA LEU A 98 0.63 -9.37 -2.05
C LEU A 98 0.67 -9.78 -0.57
N SER A 99 0.51 -11.07 -0.27
CA SER A 99 0.49 -11.61 1.11
C SER A 99 1.85 -12.02 1.69
N LYS A 100 2.96 -11.89 0.93
CA LYS A 100 4.29 -12.37 1.35
C LYS A 100 5.20 -11.29 1.94
N GLU A 101 4.88 -10.02 1.75
CA GLU A 101 5.81 -8.91 1.99
C GLU A 101 5.40 -8.06 3.20
N GLN A 102 5.45 -8.66 4.39
CA GLN A 102 5.30 -7.97 5.68
C GLN A 102 6.55 -7.17 6.11
N ASN A 103 7.62 -7.15 5.30
CA ASN A 103 8.97 -6.76 5.72
C ASN A 103 9.39 -5.30 5.42
N VAL A 104 8.48 -4.42 5.01
CA VAL A 104 8.79 -2.97 4.85
C VAL A 104 8.42 -2.15 6.11
N ILE A 105 7.70 -2.75 7.06
CA ILE A 105 7.25 -2.08 8.30
C ILE A 105 7.98 -2.66 9.52
N ASP A 106 9.31 -2.55 9.57
CA ASP A 106 10.07 -2.59 10.84
C ASP A 106 10.71 -1.24 11.17
N LEU A 107 10.91 -0.35 10.19
CA LEU A 107 11.20 1.07 10.43
C LEU A 107 9.98 1.85 10.96
N PHE A 108 8.77 1.46 10.53
CA PHE A 108 7.52 2.14 10.90
C PHE A 108 6.87 1.63 12.21
N LYS A 109 7.34 0.53 12.80
CA LYS A 109 6.76 -0.04 14.03
C LYS A 109 7.19 0.68 15.32
N SER A 110 8.25 1.48 15.31
CA SER A 110 8.79 2.09 16.54
C SER A 110 7.95 3.21 17.16
N GLY A 111 6.77 3.52 16.59
CA GLY A 111 5.85 4.55 17.11
C GLY A 111 4.49 4.06 17.59
N ILE A 112 4.12 2.78 17.40
CA ILE A 112 2.76 2.27 17.70
C ILE A 112 2.80 1.29 18.87
N ASN A 113 2.84 1.83 20.09
CA ASN A 113 2.48 1.08 21.31
C ASN A 113 0.99 1.27 21.63
N GLU A 114 0.15 0.36 21.14
CA GLU A 114 -1.04 -0.25 21.76
C GLU A 114 -2.03 0.55 22.66
N LYS A 115 -2.02 1.89 22.71
CA LYS A 115 -2.99 2.70 23.49
C LYS A 115 -4.07 3.40 22.66
N LEU A 116 -4.07 3.15 21.34
CA LEU A 116 -5.15 3.29 20.36
C LEU A 116 -6.55 2.77 20.73
N ASN A 117 -6.56 1.56 21.31
CA ASN A 117 -7.62 0.57 21.04
C ASN A 117 -8.79 0.58 22.02
N ASN A 118 -8.74 1.34 23.11
CA ASN A 118 -9.69 1.23 24.22
C ASN A 118 -10.35 2.57 24.57
N ASN A 119 -11.13 3.16 23.63
CA ASN A 119 -12.38 3.92 23.94
C ASN A 119 -13.11 4.58 22.74
N VAL A 120 -12.68 4.42 21.48
CA VAL A 120 -13.50 4.86 20.33
C VAL A 120 -14.38 3.70 19.83
N THR A 121 -15.49 3.46 20.53
CA THR A 121 -16.52 2.50 20.11
C THR A 121 -17.30 3.02 18.91
N GLY A 122 -16.79 2.75 17.71
CA GLY A 122 -17.57 2.68 16.47
C GLY A 122 -17.75 3.98 15.67
N SER A 123 -16.88 4.20 14.69
CA SER A 123 -17.24 4.67 13.33
C SER A 123 -16.10 4.33 12.33
N LYS A 124 -16.39 4.36 11.03
CA LYS A 124 -15.48 3.96 9.92
C LYS A 124 -15.09 5.18 9.05
N ASP A 125 -13.92 5.80 9.23
CA ASP A 125 -13.63 7.14 8.64
C ASP A 125 -12.10 7.42 8.41
N LYS A 126 -11.56 8.18 7.41
CA LYS A 126 -11.99 8.46 6.00
C LYS A 126 -11.04 9.23 5.02
N THR A 127 -9.91 9.83 5.43
CA THR A 127 -8.94 10.47 4.48
C THR A 127 -7.50 10.28 4.90
N SER A 128 -6.92 9.14 4.56
CA SER A 128 -5.58 8.77 4.96
C SER A 128 -4.81 8.24 3.75
N HIS A 129 -3.52 8.49 3.67
CA HIS A 129 -2.72 7.99 2.54
C HIS A 129 -2.21 6.60 2.84
N TYR A 130 -2.22 5.77 1.80
CA TYR A 130 -1.77 4.39 1.88
C TYR A 130 -0.76 4.09 0.77
N VAL A 131 0.22 3.26 1.09
CA VAL A 131 1.13 2.67 0.12
C VAL A 131 1.01 1.15 0.11
N GLY A 132 1.42 0.53 -1.01
CA GLY A 132 1.59 -0.91 -1.10
C GLY A 132 2.73 -1.44 -0.23
N ASN A 133 2.96 -2.76 -0.29
CA ASN A 133 4.13 -3.39 0.34
C ASN A 133 5.43 -3.14 -0.44
N ASN A 134 5.33 -2.75 -1.72
CA ASN A 134 6.48 -2.46 -2.58
C ASN A 134 6.58 -0.96 -2.85
N LEU A 135 7.79 -0.44 -2.65
CA LEU A 135 8.18 0.95 -2.90
C LEU A 135 9.43 0.98 -3.79
N LEU A 136 9.72 2.12 -4.41
CA LEU A 136 10.96 2.32 -5.13
C LEU A 136 12.13 2.33 -4.15
N SER A 137 13.22 1.67 -4.50
CA SER A 137 14.48 1.85 -3.81
C SER A 137 15.02 3.25 -4.10
N ILE A 138 15.02 4.09 -3.07
CA ILE A 138 15.79 5.33 -3.00
C ILE A 138 17.09 5.08 -2.23
N SER A 139 18.16 5.76 -2.64
CA SER A 139 19.43 5.75 -1.92
C SER A 139 19.67 7.13 -1.29
N SER A 140 20.87 7.40 -0.77
CA SER A 140 21.24 8.76 -0.34
C SER A 140 21.36 9.78 -1.49
N SER A 141 21.25 9.34 -2.75
CA SER A 141 21.18 10.20 -3.93
C SER A 141 19.79 10.22 -4.57
N ILE A 142 19.47 11.33 -5.24
CA ILE A 142 18.28 11.49 -6.07
C ILE A 142 18.31 10.46 -7.20
N ARG A 143 17.18 9.76 -7.39
CA ARG A 143 16.93 8.83 -8.49
C ARG A 143 16.08 9.49 -9.57
N THR A 144 16.57 9.51 -10.80
CA THR A 144 15.75 9.91 -11.96
C THR A 144 14.86 8.75 -12.41
N ILE A 145 13.60 9.03 -12.73
CA ILE A 145 12.62 8.13 -13.34
C ILE A 145 12.29 8.66 -14.73
N TYR A 146 12.64 7.91 -15.78
CA TYR A 146 12.42 8.31 -17.17
C TYR A 146 11.06 7.84 -17.69
N ILE A 147 10.22 8.79 -18.08
CA ILE A 147 8.89 8.55 -18.66
C ILE A 147 8.93 8.78 -20.17
N TYR A 148 8.65 7.72 -20.94
CA TYR A 148 8.41 7.81 -22.38
C TYR A 148 6.91 7.97 -22.66
N MET A 149 6.55 8.86 -23.59
CA MET A 149 5.19 8.96 -24.13
C MET A 149 5.28 9.24 -25.63
N PRO A 150 4.68 8.39 -26.50
CA PRO A 150 4.63 8.59 -27.94
C PRO A 150 4.12 9.96 -28.36
N THR A 151 4.71 10.54 -29.41
CA THR A 151 4.29 11.84 -29.97
C THR A 151 2.86 11.83 -30.52
N SER A 152 2.29 10.66 -30.80
CA SER A 152 0.91 10.47 -31.29
C SER A 152 -0.20 10.89 -30.31
N PHE A 153 0.10 11.08 -29.03
CA PHE A 153 -0.88 11.53 -28.03
C PHE A 153 -1.34 12.99 -28.20
N GLY A 154 -0.67 13.76 -29.07
CA GLY A 154 -1.02 15.15 -29.33
C GLY A 154 -0.63 16.11 -28.20
N THR A 155 -0.61 17.41 -28.51
CA THR A 155 -0.04 18.45 -27.63
C THR A 155 -0.72 18.55 -26.27
N TYR A 156 -2.03 18.29 -26.17
CA TYR A 156 -2.76 18.41 -24.90
C TYR A 156 -2.30 17.39 -23.85
N ILE A 157 -2.23 16.11 -24.23
CA ILE A 157 -1.83 15.02 -23.33
C ILE A 157 -0.32 15.08 -23.02
N GLN A 158 0.50 15.51 -23.99
CA GLN A 158 1.92 15.81 -23.77
C GLN A 158 2.12 16.90 -22.71
N ASN A 159 1.47 18.06 -22.87
CA ASN A 159 1.54 19.16 -21.90
C ASN A 159 0.98 18.76 -20.53
N SER A 160 -0.01 17.85 -20.50
CA SER A 160 -0.60 17.34 -19.25
C SER A 160 0.38 16.44 -18.50
N LEU A 161 1.16 15.62 -19.21
CA LEU A 161 2.25 14.83 -18.61
C LEU A 161 3.35 15.74 -18.07
N ASP A 162 3.79 16.74 -18.84
CA ASP A 162 4.81 17.68 -18.39
C ASP A 162 4.34 18.43 -17.13
N SER A 163 3.04 18.78 -17.05
CA SER A 163 2.42 19.37 -15.86
C SER A 163 2.39 18.41 -14.67
N ALA A 164 2.08 17.12 -14.88
CA ALA A 164 2.12 16.10 -13.83
C ALA A 164 3.55 15.87 -13.29
N ILE A 165 4.53 15.75 -14.20
CA ILE A 165 5.97 15.68 -13.86
C ILE A 165 6.40 16.88 -13.03
N ASN A 166 6.00 18.09 -13.42
CA ASN A 166 6.32 19.31 -12.70
C ASN A 166 5.71 19.35 -11.29
N ARG A 167 4.52 18.77 -11.06
CA ARG A 167 3.94 18.66 -9.70
C ARG A 167 4.82 17.83 -8.77
N TYR A 168 5.27 16.66 -9.22
CA TYR A 168 6.16 15.81 -8.43
C TYR A 168 7.53 16.46 -8.20
N ASN A 169 8.14 17.01 -9.25
CA ASN A 169 9.47 17.63 -9.16
C ASN A 169 9.48 18.91 -8.31
N ALA A 170 8.34 19.58 -8.12
CA ALA A 170 8.20 20.74 -7.25
C ALA A 170 8.21 20.43 -5.74
N LEU A 171 8.31 19.14 -5.34
CA LEU A 171 8.30 18.73 -3.93
C LEU A 171 9.68 18.30 -3.38
N ASP A 172 10.77 18.46 -4.14
CA ASP A 172 12.12 18.02 -3.72
C ASP A 172 12.14 16.60 -3.14
N LEU A 173 11.63 15.64 -3.92
CA LEU A 173 11.65 14.23 -3.58
C LEU A 173 13.02 13.62 -3.90
N GLY A 174 13.35 12.49 -3.28
CA GLY A 174 14.45 11.62 -3.69
C GLY A 174 14.20 10.96 -5.07
N LEU A 175 13.03 11.20 -5.66
CA LEU A 175 12.66 10.86 -7.02
C LEU A 175 12.55 12.14 -7.87
N VAL A 176 13.12 12.14 -9.07
CA VAL A 176 12.91 13.18 -10.09
C VAL A 176 12.38 12.53 -11.35
N PHE A 177 11.22 12.97 -11.83
CA PHE A 177 10.65 12.48 -13.08
C PHE A 177 11.19 13.29 -14.26
N SER A 178 11.54 12.61 -15.35
CA SER A 178 12.05 13.24 -16.56
C SER A 178 11.43 12.62 -17.79
N ARG A 179 11.21 13.42 -18.85
CA ARG A 179 10.82 12.90 -20.16
C ARG A 179 12.01 12.17 -20.79
N THR A 180 11.73 11.07 -21.50
CA THR A 180 12.68 10.52 -22.49
C THR A 180 12.00 10.37 -23.85
N THR A 181 12.79 10.51 -24.91
CA THR A 181 12.37 10.32 -26.31
C THR A 181 12.54 8.88 -26.79
N SER A 182 13.20 8.00 -26.01
CA SER A 182 13.39 6.59 -26.35
C SER A 182 12.70 5.67 -25.34
N SER A 183 11.76 4.86 -25.83
CA SER A 183 11.06 3.83 -25.03
C SER A 183 12.01 2.80 -24.42
N SER A 184 13.14 2.49 -25.08
CA SER A 184 14.14 1.54 -24.56
C SER A 184 14.97 2.08 -23.39
N SER A 185 14.82 3.36 -23.05
CA SER A 185 15.49 4.04 -21.95
C SER A 185 14.54 4.48 -20.84
N ALA A 186 13.26 4.10 -20.94
CA ALA A 186 12.23 4.51 -20.02
C ALA A 186 12.10 3.52 -18.86
N ASP A 187 12.02 4.06 -17.64
CA ASP A 187 11.52 3.32 -16.48
C ASP A 187 10.00 3.10 -16.61
N ILE A 188 9.28 4.07 -17.19
CA ILE A 188 7.82 4.03 -17.40
C ILE A 188 7.49 4.36 -18.86
N SER A 189 6.81 3.47 -19.56
CA SER A 189 6.36 3.67 -20.94
C SER A 189 4.84 3.86 -21.01
N ILE A 190 4.41 5.00 -21.55
CA ILE A 190 2.99 5.31 -21.74
C ILE A 190 2.51 4.77 -23.10
N ASN A 191 1.42 4.00 -23.10
CA ASN A 191 0.83 3.42 -24.31
C ASN A 191 -0.63 3.82 -24.49
N ALA A 192 -1.08 3.89 -25.75
CA ALA A 192 -2.47 4.11 -26.08
C ALA A 192 -3.25 2.80 -26.06
N THR A 193 -4.45 2.83 -25.52
CA THR A 193 -5.50 1.82 -25.73
C THR A 193 -6.76 2.52 -26.23
N TYR A 194 -7.73 1.75 -26.74
CA TYR A 194 -9.05 2.27 -27.10
C TYR A 194 -10.09 1.25 -26.63
N ILE A 195 -10.86 1.62 -25.62
CA ILE A 195 -11.94 0.80 -25.07
C ILE A 195 -13.17 1.70 -24.97
N ASP A 196 -14.18 1.40 -25.78
CA ASP A 196 -15.44 2.13 -25.77
C ASP A 196 -16.29 1.62 -24.60
N PRO A 197 -16.64 2.47 -23.61
CA PRO A 197 -17.43 2.09 -22.44
C PRO A 197 -18.85 1.63 -22.79
N TYR A 198 -19.36 1.92 -23.99
CA TYR A 198 -20.65 1.39 -24.45
C TYR A 198 -20.54 -0.01 -25.09
N VAL A 199 -19.32 -0.47 -25.38
CA VAL A 199 -19.04 -1.78 -25.99
C VAL A 199 -18.48 -2.76 -24.95
N ASP A 200 -17.56 -2.29 -24.10
CA ASP A 200 -16.90 -3.09 -23.07
C ASP A 200 -16.85 -2.32 -21.73
N PRO A 201 -18.00 -2.16 -21.05
CA PRO A 201 -18.10 -1.36 -19.82
C PRO A 201 -17.28 -1.92 -18.66
N ASP A 202 -17.08 -3.24 -18.61
CA ASP A 202 -16.38 -3.91 -17.49
C ASP A 202 -14.84 -3.78 -17.59
N ASN A 203 -14.31 -3.43 -18.77
CA ASN A 203 -12.88 -3.15 -18.98
C ASN A 203 -12.59 -1.68 -19.33
N ALA A 204 -13.59 -0.79 -19.34
CA ALA A 204 -13.41 0.60 -19.74
C ALA A 204 -12.88 1.47 -18.58
N TYR A 205 -11.60 1.82 -18.67
CA TYR A 205 -10.90 2.70 -17.73
C TYR A 205 -10.60 4.08 -18.34
N LEU A 206 -10.22 5.04 -17.50
CA LEU A 206 -9.68 6.35 -17.92
C LEU A 206 -8.20 6.21 -18.29
N MET A 207 -7.40 5.84 -17.31
CA MET A 207 -6.02 5.39 -17.43
C MET A 207 -5.85 4.15 -16.54
N LEU A 208 -4.70 3.47 -16.64
CA LEU A 208 -4.46 2.18 -15.99
C LEU A 208 -2.96 1.95 -15.79
N ALA A 209 -2.53 1.76 -14.55
CA ALA A 209 -1.16 1.47 -14.15
C ALA A 209 -1.10 0.24 -13.23
N GLY A 210 0.03 0.00 -12.56
CA GLY A 210 0.22 -1.05 -11.58
C GLY A 210 1.22 -0.62 -10.52
N PHE A 211 1.62 -1.53 -9.64
CA PHE A 211 2.48 -1.20 -8.48
C PHE A 211 3.97 -1.51 -8.69
N PRO A 212 4.87 -0.87 -7.92
CA PRO A 212 6.29 -1.18 -7.91
C PRO A 212 6.60 -2.66 -7.71
N SER A 213 7.72 -3.11 -8.26
CA SER A 213 8.28 -4.43 -7.99
C SER A 213 9.80 -4.41 -8.04
N GLY A 214 10.45 -5.16 -7.16
CA GLY A 214 11.92 -5.25 -7.10
C GLY A 214 12.63 -3.90 -6.89
N GLY A 215 11.99 -2.95 -6.20
CA GLY A 215 12.52 -1.60 -5.99
C GLY A 215 12.42 -0.67 -7.20
N ASN A 216 11.72 -1.05 -8.27
CA ASN A 216 11.53 -0.26 -9.49
C ASN A 216 10.06 0.14 -9.66
N PRO A 217 9.76 1.25 -10.38
CA PRO A 217 8.39 1.62 -10.66
C PRO A 217 7.71 0.58 -11.55
N TYR A 218 6.37 0.57 -11.52
CA TYR A 218 5.63 -0.15 -12.55
C TYR A 218 5.88 0.50 -13.91
N ASN A 219 6.23 -0.32 -14.90
CA ASN A 219 6.89 0.16 -16.11
C ASN A 219 5.95 0.65 -17.22
N GLN A 220 4.65 0.76 -16.95
CA GLN A 220 3.64 1.04 -17.99
C GLN A 220 2.47 1.87 -17.45
N ILE A 221 1.99 2.84 -18.24
CA ILE A 221 0.70 3.49 -18.03
C ILE A 221 -0.09 3.42 -19.34
N SER A 222 -1.26 2.77 -19.30
CA SER A 222 -2.18 2.72 -20.44
C SER A 222 -3.17 3.87 -20.37
N ILE A 223 -3.29 4.65 -21.45
CA ILE A 223 -4.27 5.73 -21.57
C ILE A 223 -5.36 5.30 -22.54
N ASN A 224 -6.62 5.29 -22.08
CA ASN A 224 -7.75 5.01 -22.95
C ASN A 224 -8.08 6.23 -23.81
N THR A 225 -7.69 6.16 -25.09
CA THR A 225 -7.89 7.22 -26.07
C THR A 225 -9.35 7.47 -26.44
N TYR A 226 -10.29 6.62 -26.02
CA TYR A 226 -11.71 6.98 -26.04
C TYR A 226 -11.97 8.27 -25.25
N PHE A 227 -11.37 8.39 -24.06
CA PHE A 227 -11.53 9.53 -23.15
C PHE A 227 -10.46 10.61 -23.32
N TYR A 228 -9.31 10.28 -23.92
CA TYR A 228 -8.16 11.18 -24.05
C TYR A 228 -7.64 11.19 -25.50
N ASN A 229 -8.22 12.06 -26.34
CA ASN A 229 -7.86 12.20 -27.75
C ASN A 229 -7.87 13.66 -28.20
N SER A 230 -7.40 13.92 -29.42
CA SER A 230 -7.31 15.26 -30.02
C SER A 230 -8.62 16.05 -30.08
N SER A 231 -9.77 15.37 -30.00
CA SER A 231 -11.11 15.96 -30.07
C SER A 231 -11.78 16.10 -28.70
N TYR A 232 -11.24 15.48 -27.66
CA TYR A 232 -11.81 15.46 -26.32
C TYR A 232 -10.71 15.58 -25.24
N ASN A 233 -10.51 16.81 -24.80
CA ASN A 233 -9.56 17.18 -23.76
C ASN A 233 -10.29 17.26 -22.42
N ARG A 234 -10.26 16.19 -21.62
CA ARG A 234 -10.85 16.22 -20.27
C ARG A 234 -9.98 17.02 -19.31
N ASN A 235 -10.59 17.91 -18.52
CA ASN A 235 -9.86 18.81 -17.60
C ASN A 235 -9.07 18.08 -16.50
N ASP A 236 -9.39 16.81 -16.20
CA ASP A 236 -8.69 15.99 -15.23
C ASP A 236 -7.42 15.30 -15.76
N ALA A 237 -7.05 15.47 -17.03
CA ALA A 237 -5.92 14.76 -17.65
C ALA A 237 -4.59 14.90 -16.88
N ILE A 238 -4.31 16.06 -16.26
CA ILE A 238 -3.12 16.26 -15.43
C ILE A 238 -3.19 15.41 -14.16
N THR A 239 -4.36 15.39 -13.51
CA THR A 239 -4.60 14.58 -12.31
C THR A 239 -4.60 13.10 -12.60
N SER A 240 -5.23 12.62 -13.67
CA SER A 240 -5.15 11.21 -14.05
C SER A 240 -3.71 10.79 -14.33
N LEU A 241 -2.92 11.57 -15.08
CA LEU A 241 -1.49 11.25 -15.28
C LEU A 241 -0.70 11.25 -13.97
N ALA A 242 -0.94 12.21 -13.08
CA ALA A 242 -0.31 12.23 -11.76
C ALA A 242 -0.75 11.06 -10.87
N HIS A 243 -2.01 10.63 -10.97
CA HIS A 243 -2.58 9.52 -10.23
C HIS A 243 -1.92 8.19 -10.64
N GLU A 244 -1.86 7.92 -11.94
CA GLU A 244 -1.17 6.73 -12.46
C GLU A 244 0.31 6.74 -12.09
N MET A 245 1.00 7.89 -12.19
CA MET A 245 2.36 8.04 -11.68
C MET A 245 2.46 7.68 -10.18
N GLY A 246 1.47 8.05 -9.38
CA GLY A 246 1.34 7.65 -7.97
C GLY A 246 1.26 6.13 -7.78
N HIS A 247 0.41 5.44 -8.55
CA HIS A 247 0.38 3.98 -8.57
C HIS A 247 1.73 3.37 -8.98
N THR A 248 2.38 3.87 -10.03
CA THR A 248 3.68 3.34 -10.47
C THR A 248 4.76 3.47 -9.40
N ILE A 249 4.61 4.36 -8.41
CA ILE A 249 5.51 4.49 -7.25
C ILE A 249 4.91 3.99 -5.93
N GLY A 250 3.79 3.27 -5.97
CA GLY A 250 3.28 2.49 -4.83
C GLY A 250 2.18 3.14 -4.00
N PHE A 251 1.67 4.32 -4.36
CA PHE A 251 0.50 4.92 -3.70
C PHE A 251 -0.78 4.19 -4.07
N ARG A 252 -1.61 3.94 -3.06
CA ARG A 252 -2.99 3.43 -3.20
C ARG A 252 -4.01 4.56 -3.09
N HIS A 253 -5.26 4.20 -3.34
CA HIS A 253 -6.41 5.06 -3.14
C HIS A 253 -6.53 5.61 -1.71
N THR A 254 -6.78 6.91 -1.58
CA THR A 254 -6.96 7.61 -0.30
C THR A 254 -8.36 7.43 0.28
N ASP A 255 -9.34 7.10 -0.57
CA ASP A 255 -10.69 6.70 -0.19
C ASP A 255 -10.84 5.18 -0.02
N TYR A 256 -9.72 4.48 0.18
CA TYR A 256 -9.57 3.10 0.67
C TYR A 256 -10.74 2.64 1.55
N MET A 257 -10.95 3.35 2.67
CA MET A 257 -11.92 2.95 3.70
C MET A 257 -13.38 3.27 3.36
N ASN A 258 -13.67 4.00 2.28
CA ASN A 258 -15.02 4.23 1.79
C ASN A 258 -15.05 4.83 0.37
N ARG A 259 -15.41 4.04 -0.67
CA ARG A 259 -15.47 4.55 -2.05
C ARG A 259 -16.60 5.55 -2.35
N ALA A 260 -17.50 5.84 -1.40
CA ALA A 260 -18.52 6.87 -1.60
C ALA A 260 -17.95 8.30 -1.67
N PHE A 261 -16.72 8.53 -1.21
CA PHE A 261 -16.13 9.88 -1.15
C PHE A 261 -15.76 10.42 -2.52
N SER A 262 -15.20 9.58 -3.39
CA SER A 262 -14.89 9.95 -4.76
C SER A 262 -15.98 9.50 -5.75
N CYS A 263 -16.52 8.28 -5.56
CA CYS A 263 -17.40 7.64 -6.54
C CYS A 263 -18.91 7.82 -6.27
N GLY A 264 -19.30 8.36 -5.10
CA GLY A 264 -20.71 8.54 -4.72
C GLY A 264 -21.50 7.25 -4.43
N VAL A 265 -20.85 6.07 -4.49
CA VAL A 265 -21.51 4.77 -4.33
C VAL A 265 -21.54 4.33 -2.87
N VAL A 266 -22.73 4.46 -2.26
CA VAL A 266 -23.02 3.95 -0.91
C VAL A 266 -23.55 2.51 -1.01
N LYS A 267 -22.65 1.53 -0.96
CA LYS A 267 -22.99 0.11 -0.76
C LYS A 267 -22.59 -0.32 0.66
N SER A 268 -23.29 -1.30 1.23
CA SER A 268 -22.86 -1.94 2.48
C SER A 268 -21.51 -2.63 2.27
N ASN A 269 -20.49 -2.24 3.05
CA ASN A 269 -19.10 -2.70 2.94
C ASN A 269 -18.37 -2.23 1.65
N ASN A 270 -18.55 -0.95 1.28
CA ASN A 270 -17.82 -0.25 0.21
C ASN A 270 -16.42 0.24 0.65
N ASN A 271 -15.70 -0.60 1.39
CA ASN A 271 -14.38 -0.29 1.93
C ASN A 271 -13.40 -1.38 1.49
N GLU A 272 -12.19 -0.97 1.10
CA GLU A 272 -11.05 -1.87 1.12
C GLU A 272 -10.98 -2.50 2.53
N GLY A 273 -10.94 -3.83 2.58
CA GLY A 273 -11.00 -4.60 3.83
C GLY A 273 -9.77 -4.33 4.69
N SER A 274 -9.77 -4.73 5.97
CA SER A 274 -8.59 -4.59 6.86
C SER A 274 -7.46 -5.58 6.54
N GLY A 275 -7.13 -5.75 5.25
CA GLY A 275 -6.19 -6.72 4.71
C GLY A 275 -4.74 -6.30 4.79
N SER A 276 -3.84 -7.27 4.72
CA SER A 276 -2.38 -7.05 4.71
C SER A 276 -1.92 -6.57 3.34
N GLY A 277 -1.68 -5.27 3.17
CA GLY A 277 -1.19 -4.74 1.90
C GLY A 277 -1.37 -3.23 1.64
N ALA A 278 -2.18 -2.55 2.45
CA ALA A 278 -2.32 -1.09 2.45
C ALA A 278 -1.76 -0.52 3.75
N ASN A 279 -0.67 0.22 3.62
CA ASN A 279 0.16 0.65 4.72
C ASN A 279 -0.02 2.16 4.93
N HIS A 280 -0.54 2.56 6.10
CA HIS A 280 -0.83 3.95 6.41
C HIS A 280 0.45 4.81 6.44
N VAL A 281 0.43 5.95 5.75
CA VAL A 281 1.55 6.89 5.72
C VAL A 281 1.48 7.84 6.92
N ILE A 282 2.51 7.79 7.77
CA ILE A 282 2.64 8.61 8.98
C ILE A 282 2.58 10.10 8.62
N GLY A 283 1.91 10.89 9.46
CA GLY A 283 1.74 12.34 9.27
C GLY A 283 0.52 12.72 8.42
N THR A 284 -0.12 11.77 7.73
CA THR A 284 -1.42 12.02 7.10
C THR A 284 -2.57 11.81 8.10
N PRO A 285 -3.74 12.45 7.90
CA PRO A 285 -4.81 12.41 8.90
C PRO A 285 -5.35 10.99 9.15
N GLY A 286 -5.22 10.50 10.39
CA GLY A 286 -5.84 9.22 10.81
C GLY A 286 -7.35 9.31 11.07
N VAL A 287 -7.91 10.52 11.02
CA VAL A 287 -9.34 10.86 11.14
C VAL A 287 -9.60 11.92 10.07
N PRO A 288 -10.71 11.85 9.31
CA PRO A 288 -10.90 12.77 8.20
C PRO A 288 -11.25 14.17 8.69
N ASP A 289 -10.77 15.16 7.97
CA ASP A 289 -11.29 16.51 8.13
C ASP A 289 -12.52 16.72 7.24
N ILE A 290 -13.68 16.18 7.64
CA ILE A 290 -14.98 16.39 6.96
C ILE A 290 -15.49 17.83 7.03
N TYR A 291 -14.77 18.72 7.70
CA TYR A 291 -15.19 20.08 7.99
C TYR A 291 -14.39 21.15 7.23
N THR A 292 -13.16 20.83 6.79
CA THR A 292 -12.35 21.71 5.92
C THR A 292 -12.62 21.46 4.43
N PRO A 293 -13.18 22.43 3.69
CA PRO A 293 -13.36 22.30 2.25
C PRO A 293 -12.00 22.13 1.54
N GLY A 294 -11.87 21.05 0.75
CA GLY A 294 -10.66 20.74 -0.02
C GLY A 294 -9.79 19.59 0.53
N SER A 295 -10.03 19.13 1.75
CA SER A 295 -9.38 17.92 2.31
C SER A 295 -9.71 16.64 1.50
N PHE A 296 -10.90 16.57 0.88
CA PHE A 296 -11.35 15.48 0.00
C PHE A 296 -11.00 15.68 -1.47
N ASN A 297 -9.86 16.28 -1.77
CA ASN A 297 -9.45 16.51 -3.16
C ASN A 297 -8.06 15.95 -3.48
N SER A 298 -7.67 14.87 -2.81
CA SER A 298 -6.43 14.15 -3.13
C SER A 298 -6.37 13.73 -4.59
N TRP A 299 -5.17 13.78 -5.18
CA TRP A 299 -4.93 13.23 -6.51
C TRP A 299 -5.11 11.71 -6.56
N MET A 300 -4.88 10.99 -5.44
CA MET A 300 -5.08 9.54 -5.30
C MET A 300 -6.50 9.14 -4.86
N LEU A 301 -7.54 9.87 -5.27
CA LEU A 301 -8.93 9.43 -5.10
C LEU A 301 -9.34 8.54 -6.28
N ALA A 302 -9.96 7.38 -6.01
CA ALA A 302 -10.28 6.37 -7.03
C ALA A 302 -11.16 6.90 -8.17
N CYS A 303 -12.16 7.72 -7.88
CA CYS A 303 -12.99 8.34 -8.91
C CYS A 303 -12.59 9.79 -9.18
N SER A 304 -12.34 10.08 -10.46
CA SER A 304 -12.27 11.45 -10.95
C SER A 304 -13.66 12.09 -10.99
N ASN A 305 -13.73 13.36 -10.57
CA ASN A 305 -14.91 14.22 -10.75
C ASN A 305 -14.84 15.03 -12.08
N GLY A 306 -13.88 14.73 -12.96
CA GLY A 306 -13.67 15.43 -14.22
C GLY A 306 -12.99 16.81 -14.09
N SER A 307 -12.45 17.13 -12.92
CA SER A 307 -11.71 18.38 -12.65
C SER A 307 -10.26 18.11 -12.26
N ASP A 308 -9.41 19.10 -12.47
CA ASP A 308 -8.01 19.06 -12.03
C ASP A 308 -7.91 19.17 -10.50
N ARG A 309 -7.14 18.26 -9.91
CA ARG A 309 -6.80 18.15 -8.48
C ARG A 309 -5.29 18.28 -8.31
N PRO A 310 -4.77 19.48 -7.99
CA PRO A 310 -3.41 19.66 -7.49
C PRO A 310 -3.21 18.97 -6.15
N PHE A 311 -1.95 18.72 -5.75
CA PHE A 311 -1.64 18.12 -4.46
C PHE A 311 -2.11 19.00 -3.29
N THR A 312 -2.84 18.39 -2.36
CA THR A 312 -3.20 18.92 -1.05
C THR A 312 -2.03 18.86 -0.06
N GLU A 313 -2.15 19.44 1.13
CA GLU A 313 -1.09 19.35 2.15
C GLU A 313 -0.85 17.90 2.63
N ALA A 314 -1.91 17.10 2.79
CA ALA A 314 -1.80 15.68 3.12
C ALA A 314 -1.09 14.90 2.00
N ASP A 315 -1.36 15.24 0.74
CA ASP A 315 -0.66 14.65 -0.41
C ASP A 315 0.85 14.92 -0.36
N ILE A 316 1.23 16.17 -0.08
CA ILE A 316 2.64 16.58 0.01
C ILE A 316 3.34 15.90 1.19
N VAL A 317 2.69 15.81 2.36
CA VAL A 317 3.21 15.05 3.51
C VAL A 317 3.41 13.58 3.13
N SER A 318 2.42 12.97 2.47
CA SER A 318 2.51 11.56 2.07
C SER A 318 3.69 11.28 1.12
N LEU A 319 3.91 12.16 0.15
CA LEU A 319 5.01 12.05 -0.82
C LEU A 319 6.37 12.27 -0.16
N LYS A 320 6.48 13.20 0.79
CA LYS A 320 7.73 13.47 1.51
C LYS A 320 8.06 12.45 2.59
N GLU A 321 7.07 11.78 3.20
CA GLU A 321 7.33 10.69 4.14
C GLU A 321 7.80 9.42 3.44
N VAL A 322 7.26 9.13 2.25
CA VAL A 322 7.64 7.94 1.47
C VAL A 322 8.92 8.17 0.65
N TYR A 323 9.09 9.36 0.07
CA TYR A 323 10.15 9.67 -0.91
C TYR A 323 10.83 11.04 -0.70
N GLY A 324 10.89 11.59 0.53
CA GLY A 324 11.52 12.89 0.78
C GLY A 324 13.02 12.92 0.50
N TYR A 325 13.54 14.00 -0.12
CA TYR A 325 14.98 14.20 -0.21
C TYR A 325 15.53 14.88 1.05
N ARG A 326 16.63 14.35 1.59
CA ARG A 326 17.32 14.95 2.73
C ARG A 326 18.12 16.19 2.31
N LYS A 327 17.62 17.38 2.67
CA LYS A 327 18.40 18.62 2.62
C LYS A 327 19.19 18.82 3.92
N ASN A 328 20.41 19.33 3.81
CA ASN A 328 21.22 19.72 4.97
C ASN A 328 20.74 21.08 5.50
N ILE A 329 19.73 21.07 6.35
CA ILE A 329 19.18 22.25 7.02
C ILE A 329 19.41 22.12 8.53
N TYR A 330 19.78 23.23 9.16
CA TYR A 330 19.95 23.33 10.61
C TYR A 330 18.74 24.04 11.20
N VAL A 331 18.15 23.46 12.23
CA VAL A 331 16.96 24.00 12.92
C VAL A 331 17.37 24.37 14.34
N LYS A 332 17.05 25.59 14.75
CA LYS A 332 17.32 26.13 16.08
C LYS A 332 15.99 26.38 16.79
N PRO A 333 15.68 25.67 17.89
CA PRO A 333 14.53 26.01 18.71
C PRO A 333 14.82 27.29 19.51
N VAL A 334 13.84 28.18 19.58
CA VAL A 334 13.85 29.42 20.35
C VAL A 334 12.62 29.43 21.24
N TYR A 335 12.84 29.36 22.55
CA TYR A 335 11.79 29.33 23.57
C TYR A 335 11.57 30.73 24.13
N THR A 336 10.35 31.23 24.03
CA THR A 336 9.92 32.49 24.65
C THR A 336 9.09 32.16 25.88
N PHE A 337 9.51 32.64 27.05
CA PHE A 337 8.74 32.49 28.28
C PHE A 337 7.37 33.20 28.16
N ILE A 338 6.28 32.51 28.54
CA ILE A 338 4.94 33.10 28.63
C ILE A 338 4.57 33.36 30.09
N SER A 339 4.58 32.31 30.91
CA SER A 339 4.07 32.36 32.28
C SER A 339 4.69 31.28 33.16
N ASP A 340 4.69 31.55 34.46
CA ASP A 340 5.00 30.60 35.52
C ASP A 340 3.95 30.74 36.62
N GLU A 341 3.42 29.62 37.10
CA GLU A 341 2.41 29.52 38.15
C GLU A 341 2.83 28.43 39.13
N SER A 342 2.78 28.72 40.43
CA SER A 342 3.11 27.76 41.47
C SER A 342 2.11 27.87 42.62
N GLY A 343 1.62 26.74 43.10
CA GLY A 343 0.66 26.67 44.21
C GLY A 343 1.01 25.57 45.21
N SER A 344 0.83 25.83 46.51
CA SER A 344 1.06 24.87 47.58
C SER A 344 -0.16 24.78 48.50
N SER A 345 -0.61 23.56 48.82
CA SER A 345 -1.76 23.32 49.70
C SER A 345 -1.53 22.12 50.62
N GLY A 346 -1.10 22.41 51.85
CA GLY A 346 -0.87 21.43 52.92
C GLY A 346 0.32 20.50 52.67
N TYR A 347 0.11 19.51 51.81
CA TYR A 347 1.10 18.52 51.40
C TYR A 347 1.20 18.37 49.87
N ASN A 348 0.37 19.07 49.10
CA ASN A 348 0.39 19.01 47.64
C ASN A 348 0.93 20.32 47.07
N ASP A 349 1.87 20.21 46.15
CA ASP A 349 2.45 21.34 45.43
C ASP A 349 2.21 21.17 43.93
N HIS A 350 2.13 22.28 43.22
CA HIS A 350 1.88 22.36 41.79
C HIS A 350 2.81 23.40 41.17
N GLU A 351 3.47 23.04 40.08
CA GLU A 351 4.35 23.91 39.30
C GLU A 351 3.95 23.85 37.83
N LYS A 352 3.74 25.02 37.22
CA LYS A 352 3.31 25.15 35.83
C LYS A 352 4.03 26.26 35.10
N THR A 353 4.85 25.91 34.12
CA THR A 353 5.59 26.86 33.30
C THR A 353 5.25 26.70 31.82
N THR A 354 4.86 27.79 31.16
CA THR A 354 4.45 27.81 29.74
C THR A 354 5.45 28.60 28.89
N TRP A 355 5.82 28.03 27.75
CA TRP A 355 6.81 28.56 26.81
C TRP A 355 6.25 28.52 25.38
N ASN A 356 6.29 29.63 24.65
CA ASN A 356 6.06 29.59 23.21
C ASN A 356 7.32 29.05 22.50
N THR A 357 7.16 28.08 21.61
CA THR A 357 8.27 27.47 20.88
C THR A 357 8.27 27.93 19.43
N ASN A 358 9.27 28.73 19.05
CA ASN A 358 9.55 29.06 17.66
C ASN A 358 10.74 28.22 17.16
N VAL A 359 10.81 27.93 15.86
CA VAL A 359 12.00 27.32 15.23
C VAL A 359 12.54 28.22 14.14
N GLU A 360 13.86 28.39 14.09
CA GLU A 360 14.59 29.17 13.07
C GLU A 360 15.40 28.23 12.18
N PHE A 361 15.48 28.53 10.88
CA PHE A 361 16.16 27.69 9.88
C PHE A 361 17.48 28.32 9.39
N TYR A 362 18.51 27.51 9.24
CA TYR A 362 19.87 27.93 8.88
C TYR A 362 20.53 26.99 7.88
N GLN A 363 21.45 27.54 7.08
CA GLN A 363 22.22 26.82 6.05
C GLN A 363 23.49 26.17 6.63
N ASP A 364 23.97 26.65 7.78
CA ASP A 364 25.24 26.30 8.39
C ASP A 364 25.09 25.83 9.85
N ALA A 365 26.00 24.97 10.29
CA ALA A 365 26.02 24.45 11.66
C ALA A 365 26.29 25.50 12.74
N ALA A 366 26.88 26.65 12.37
CA ALA A 366 27.13 27.75 13.29
C ALA A 366 25.91 28.69 13.45
N LEU A 367 24.81 28.43 12.73
CA LEU A 367 23.55 29.18 12.80
C LEU A 367 23.74 30.67 12.45
N THR A 368 24.55 30.95 11.43
CA THR A 368 24.94 32.31 11.02
C THR A 368 24.29 32.77 9.71
N ILE A 369 23.88 31.84 8.85
CA ILE A 369 23.29 32.10 7.53
C ILE A 369 21.85 31.58 7.54
N PRO A 370 20.83 32.45 7.62
CA PRO A 370 19.43 32.04 7.57
C PRO A 370 19.09 31.24 6.30
N TYR A 371 18.26 30.22 6.45
CA TYR A 371 17.68 29.46 5.35
C TYR A 371 16.21 29.85 5.18
N THR A 372 15.82 30.17 3.95
CA THR A 372 14.42 30.37 3.58
C THR A 372 13.87 29.06 3.04
N THR A 373 12.76 28.58 3.58
CA THR A 373 12.12 27.34 3.12
C THR A 373 11.65 27.42 1.67
N ALA A 374 11.75 26.27 0.98
CA ALA A 374 11.28 26.10 -0.38
C ALA A 374 10.75 24.67 -0.56
N ASN A 375 9.81 24.50 -1.49
CA ASN A 375 9.18 23.24 -1.88
C ASN A 375 8.60 22.43 -0.70
N TYR A 376 8.12 23.13 0.33
CA TYR A 376 7.64 22.70 1.64
C TYR A 376 8.68 21.89 2.44
N LEU A 377 9.12 22.43 3.58
CA LEU A 377 10.04 21.72 4.47
C LEU A 377 9.23 20.84 5.42
N MET A 378 9.48 19.53 5.43
CA MET A 378 8.85 18.62 6.38
C MET A 378 9.68 18.54 7.66
N LEU A 379 9.08 18.86 8.80
CA LEU A 379 9.72 18.89 10.11
C LEU A 379 9.17 17.79 11.03
N SER A 380 10.06 16.98 11.58
CA SER A 380 9.71 15.97 12.59
C SER A 380 9.70 16.57 13.99
N VAL A 381 8.55 16.51 14.66
CA VAL A 381 8.37 16.96 16.04
C VAL A 381 7.85 15.84 16.94
N TRP A 382 8.24 15.87 18.20
CA TRP A 382 7.58 15.16 19.29
C TRP A 382 6.48 16.06 19.86
N TYR A 383 5.31 15.48 20.17
CA TYR A 383 4.23 16.14 20.90
C TYR A 383 3.80 15.28 22.10
N GLY A 384 3.40 15.92 23.21
CA GLY A 384 2.89 15.25 24.41
C GLY A 384 3.80 15.39 25.65
N PRO A 385 3.56 14.58 26.70
CA PRO A 385 4.29 14.65 27.97
C PRO A 385 5.70 14.06 27.88
N GLN A 386 6.55 14.46 28.83
CA GLN A 386 7.98 14.12 28.84
C GLN A 386 8.26 12.61 28.81
N ASN A 387 7.33 11.80 29.32
CA ASN A 387 7.41 10.35 29.42
C ASN A 387 6.69 9.57 28.30
N ALA A 388 5.91 10.23 27.43
CA ALA A 388 5.09 9.58 26.41
C ALA A 388 4.91 10.43 25.14
N TYR A 389 6.02 10.93 24.60
CA TYR A 389 6.03 11.64 23.32
C TYR A 389 5.50 10.79 22.16
N LEU A 390 4.64 11.40 21.34
CA LEU A 390 4.18 10.90 20.06
C LEU A 390 4.84 11.69 18.93
N GLU A 391 5.10 11.04 17.80
CA GLU A 391 5.76 11.67 16.65
C GLU A 391 4.73 12.30 15.70
N SER A 392 5.05 13.49 15.19
CA SER A 392 4.29 14.15 14.12
C SER A 392 5.20 14.67 13.00
N ARG A 393 4.59 14.95 11.86
CA ARG A 393 5.17 15.65 10.70
C ARG A 393 4.44 16.97 10.54
N ILE A 394 5.17 18.07 10.62
CA ILE A 394 4.62 19.39 10.33
C ILE A 394 5.15 19.83 8.96
N LEU A 395 4.23 20.25 8.09
CA LEU A 395 4.56 20.82 6.80
C LEU A 395 4.82 22.33 6.97
N ILE A 396 6.08 22.72 6.92
CA ILE A 396 6.48 24.13 7.00
C ILE A 396 6.29 24.76 5.61
N PRO A 397 5.55 25.89 5.50
CA PRO A 397 5.25 26.54 4.23
C PRO A 397 6.51 27.10 3.55
N ASN A 398 6.36 27.50 2.29
CA ASN A 398 7.42 28.14 1.51
C ASN A 398 7.67 29.59 1.95
N GLY A 399 8.92 30.06 1.78
CA GLY A 399 9.27 31.46 1.94
C GLY A 399 9.51 31.92 3.38
N VAL A 400 9.58 31.03 4.36
CA VAL A 400 9.79 31.39 5.78
C VAL A 400 11.19 31.04 6.27
N THR A 401 11.75 31.87 7.15
CA THR A 401 13.02 31.62 7.86
C THR A 401 12.80 31.09 9.28
N SER A 402 11.55 31.10 9.76
CA SER A 402 11.14 30.57 11.05
C SER A 402 9.68 30.10 11.03
N TYR A 403 9.29 29.29 12.02
CA TYR A 403 7.94 28.79 12.16
C TYR A 403 7.56 28.59 13.64
N ASN A 404 6.34 28.98 14.01
CA ASN A 404 5.84 28.85 15.38
C ASN A 404 5.22 27.47 15.60
N LEU A 405 5.76 26.69 16.55
CA LEU A 405 5.23 25.39 16.95
C LEU A 405 4.14 25.49 18.02
N GLY A 406 3.74 26.70 18.41
CA GLY A 406 2.80 26.93 19.51
C GLY A 406 3.44 26.73 20.88
N ASP A 407 2.60 26.54 21.88
CA ASP A 407 3.00 26.59 23.27
C ASP A 407 3.34 25.19 23.82
N TYR A 408 4.36 25.14 24.66
CA TYR A 408 4.82 23.99 25.43
C TYR A 408 4.66 24.31 26.92
N THR A 409 3.86 23.50 27.62
CA THR A 409 3.56 23.64 29.04
C THR A 409 4.18 22.48 29.81
N ILE A 410 4.97 22.80 30.82
CA ILE A 410 5.34 21.87 31.88
C ILE A 410 4.28 22.04 32.97
N ASP A 411 3.61 20.95 33.39
CA ASP A 411 2.54 20.97 34.39
C ASP A 411 2.77 19.78 35.34
N LEU A 412 3.31 20.06 36.53
CA LEU A 412 3.85 19.07 37.46
C LEU A 412 3.14 19.13 38.80
N TYR A 413 2.75 17.96 39.32
CA TYR A 413 2.05 17.83 40.59
C TYR A 413 2.88 17.00 41.57
N TYR A 414 2.97 17.46 42.81
CA TYR A 414 3.76 16.85 43.86
C TYR A 414 2.90 16.56 45.09
N THR A 415 3.24 15.51 45.83
CA THR A 415 2.66 15.18 47.13
C THR A 415 3.79 14.81 48.09
N TYR A 416 3.89 15.51 49.23
CA TYR A 416 5.03 15.49 50.16
C TYR A 416 6.39 15.70 49.43
N GLY A 417 6.44 16.64 48.48
CA GLY A 417 7.63 16.91 47.66
C GLY A 417 8.03 15.79 46.68
N THR A 418 7.20 14.75 46.51
CA THR A 418 7.42 13.67 45.53
C THR A 418 6.51 13.90 44.33
N LEU A 419 7.05 13.88 43.11
CA LEU A 419 6.27 14.02 41.87
C LEU A 419 5.23 12.89 41.77
N THR A 420 3.96 13.25 41.66
CA THR A 420 2.80 12.33 41.57
C THR A 420 2.10 12.37 40.22
N ALA A 421 2.16 13.47 39.48
CA ALA A 421 1.74 13.54 38.07
C ALA A 421 2.61 14.51 37.26
N ASP A 422 2.77 14.20 35.97
CA ASP A 422 3.43 15.01 34.94
C ASP A 422 2.48 15.05 33.73
N ASP A 423 1.71 16.14 33.66
CA ASP A 423 0.74 16.42 32.60
C ASP A 423 1.34 17.42 31.59
N SER A 424 2.68 17.39 31.40
CA SER A 424 3.35 18.24 30.42
C SER A 424 2.81 18.03 28.99
N THR A 425 2.76 19.09 28.19
CA THR A 425 2.16 19.07 26.85
C THR A 425 2.88 20.02 25.90
N GLY A 426 2.82 19.72 24.61
CA GLY A 426 3.31 20.58 23.53
C GLY A 426 4.51 20.01 22.78
N ASN A 427 5.18 20.86 22.01
CA ASN A 427 6.03 20.44 20.91
C ASN A 427 7.54 20.54 21.19
N ARG A 428 8.31 19.53 20.78
CA ARG A 428 9.78 19.49 20.82
C ARG A 428 10.34 18.94 19.50
N LEU A 429 11.55 19.33 19.11
CA LEU A 429 12.20 18.79 17.91
C LEU A 429 12.62 17.31 18.12
N LYS A 430 12.47 16.46 17.08
CA LYS A 430 12.69 15.01 17.24
C LYS A 430 14.09 14.61 17.74
N ASN A 431 15.13 15.39 17.39
CA ASN A 431 16.50 15.22 17.86
C ASN A 431 17.09 16.58 18.25
N GLY A 432 17.15 16.96 19.53
CA GLY A 432 17.61 18.31 19.90
C GLY A 432 19.09 18.59 19.54
N GLY A 433 19.35 19.63 18.74
CA GLY A 433 20.68 20.18 18.52
C GLY A 433 21.45 19.65 17.30
N GLY A 434 21.09 20.14 16.10
CA GLY A 434 21.91 20.03 14.89
C GLY A 434 21.57 18.86 13.96
N TYR A 435 21.50 19.17 12.67
CA TYR A 435 21.14 18.29 11.55
C TYR A 435 19.70 17.73 11.56
N TYR A 436 18.85 18.29 10.69
CA TYR A 436 17.47 17.81 10.48
C TYR A 436 17.18 17.64 8.99
N GLY A 437 17.48 16.46 8.47
CA GLY A 437 16.72 15.88 7.35
C GLY A 437 15.78 14.80 7.90
N PRO A 438 14.67 14.47 7.19
CA PRO A 438 13.94 13.23 7.47
C PRO A 438 14.87 12.02 7.29
N TYR A 439 14.46 10.85 7.80
CA TYR A 439 15.14 9.60 7.42
C TYR A 439 14.76 9.22 5.98
#